data_AF-A0A498CPQ1-F1
#
_entry.id   AF-A0A498CPQ1-F1
#
_cell.length_a   1.000
_cell.length_b   1.000
_cell.length_c   1.000
_cell.angle_alpha   90.00
_cell.angle_beta   90.00
_cell.angle_gamma   90.00
#
_symmetry.space_group_name_H-M   'P 1'
#
loop_
_entity.id
_entity.type
_entity.pdbx_description
1 polymer ?
#
loop_
_entity_poly.entity_id
_entity_poly.type
_entity_poly.pdbx_seq_one_letter_code
_entity_poly.pdbx_strand_id
1 'polypeptide(L)'
;MAGIDSSRAPVGVRERFAMTASAASEAAARACREFGAKGCVLLSTCNRTELWLSGRASLEPYELLCALRGAEPGAHRDCFVRREGLEAAEHLFQLACGMKSQVFGEDQILTQVGTALSLAREADAADAVLETLFRSAVTAAKKVKTAVRLTEADQSVAVRMEAFLKGVMGPLAGTPCLVIGNGEMGRLAARRLVDAGCRVSMTVRRYRHGEVSLPDGVEAVSYEERLSLLPRVRLVVSATASPHYTLRAAEVGPALAGPTVFCDLAVPRDIDPAIASLPGARVYDTDGICGGADARRDEAALTRAREILADGLAEFARWYGFRAVVPAARETGELAARDFMGRVERTVRGLGLSGEAEEDLLDRLRASAEKTVDRLLFGLRETLPSELWQPCMDAVHLAAGGRAEPAGPGDFVPRPAAGGTENAPRFPLFVDLTNSKIALVGGGRVAARRAKALAPFGCSLTVIAPDISPEIEALGARIVRRAFRAGDCAGFDLVLAATDDRETNHAVGEEARRLGIPANVCDAPGECDFFFPAVVRRDALVVGVTASGTNHALAKAAADSLRARMEEWIPKEVTADAAT
;
A
#
# COMPACT_ATOMS: atom_id res chain seq x y z
N MET A 1 2.52 2.46 -4.07
CA MET A 1 2.68 3.87 -4.45
C MET A 1 4.16 4.17 -4.56
N ALA A 2 4.56 4.90 -5.59
CA ALA A 2 5.89 5.51 -5.66
C ALA A 2 5.78 6.96 -6.12
N GLY A 3 6.54 7.87 -5.53
CA GLY A 3 6.47 9.26 -5.91
C GLY A 3 7.59 10.13 -5.40
N ILE A 4 7.64 11.33 -5.93
CA ILE A 4 8.58 12.39 -5.60
C ILE A 4 7.81 13.60 -5.10
N ASP A 5 8.29 14.23 -4.03
CA ASP A 5 7.66 15.42 -3.44
C ASP A 5 8.71 16.45 -2.99
N SER A 6 8.25 17.65 -2.64
CA SER A 6 9.11 18.77 -2.22
C SER A 6 9.91 18.51 -0.94
N SER A 7 9.59 17.47 -0.16
CA SER A 7 10.33 17.17 1.09
C SER A 7 11.66 16.45 0.83
N ARG A 8 11.76 15.74 -0.30
CA ARG A 8 12.96 14.96 -0.67
C ARG A 8 13.62 15.39 -1.97
N ALA A 9 12.95 16.23 -2.76
CA ALA A 9 13.44 16.63 -4.07
C ALA A 9 13.28 18.13 -4.34
N PRO A 10 14.34 18.82 -4.79
CA PRO A 10 14.24 20.20 -5.25
C PRO A 10 13.40 20.27 -6.53
N VAL A 11 12.84 21.44 -6.81
CA VAL A 11 11.98 21.69 -7.99
C VAL A 11 12.60 21.22 -9.31
N GLY A 12 13.93 21.34 -9.45
CA GLY A 12 14.66 20.94 -10.67
C GLY A 12 14.63 19.45 -11.00
N VAL A 13 14.43 18.59 -9.98
CA VAL A 13 14.22 17.14 -10.21
C VAL A 13 12.73 16.88 -10.43
N ARG A 14 11.85 17.54 -9.67
CA ARG A 14 10.39 17.34 -9.74
C ARG A 14 9.81 17.71 -11.11
N GLU A 15 10.28 18.78 -11.72
CA GLU A 15 9.82 19.23 -13.05
C GLU A 15 10.05 18.21 -14.16
N ARG A 16 11.08 17.34 -14.04
CA ARG A 16 11.33 16.24 -14.99
C ARG A 16 10.25 15.18 -14.96
N PHE A 17 9.60 15.00 -13.81
CA PHE A 17 8.54 14.01 -13.61
C PHE A 17 7.13 14.62 -13.72
N ALA A 18 6.98 15.94 -13.61
CA ALA A 18 5.71 16.63 -13.76
C ALA A 18 5.03 16.32 -15.11
N MET A 19 3.75 15.96 -15.08
CA MET A 19 2.92 15.66 -16.25
C MET A 19 1.72 16.62 -16.34
N THR A 20 1.28 16.91 -17.57
CA THR A 20 -0.02 17.55 -17.81
C THR A 20 -1.15 16.54 -17.58
N ALA A 21 -2.39 17.01 -17.41
CA ALA A 21 -3.55 16.12 -17.20
C ALA A 21 -3.72 15.07 -18.32
N SER A 22 -3.55 15.49 -19.58
CA SER A 22 -3.63 14.58 -20.73
C SER A 22 -2.50 13.56 -20.73
N ALA A 23 -1.26 13.98 -20.44
CA ALA A 23 -0.12 13.08 -20.37
C ALA A 23 -0.23 12.09 -19.21
N ALA A 24 -0.76 12.51 -18.07
CA ALA A 24 -1.01 11.65 -16.91
C ALA A 24 -2.08 10.59 -17.20
N SER A 25 -3.16 10.98 -17.88
CA SER A 25 -4.23 10.07 -18.30
C SER A 25 -3.71 9.01 -19.29
N GLU A 26 -2.94 9.43 -20.30
CA GLU A 26 -2.33 8.51 -21.27
C GLU A 26 -1.30 7.58 -20.62
N ALA A 27 -0.44 8.11 -19.75
CA ALA A 27 0.55 7.32 -19.02
C ALA A 27 -0.12 6.28 -18.10
N ALA A 28 -1.23 6.62 -17.45
CA ALA A 28 -1.99 5.66 -16.64
C ALA A 28 -2.56 4.51 -17.50
N ALA A 29 -3.12 4.82 -18.68
CA ALA A 29 -3.60 3.79 -19.61
C ALA A 29 -2.46 2.90 -20.13
N ARG A 30 -1.30 3.48 -20.44
CA ARG A 30 -0.10 2.73 -20.85
C ARG A 30 0.41 1.82 -19.74
N ALA A 31 0.39 2.25 -18.48
CA ALA A 31 0.76 1.41 -17.34
C ALA A 31 -0.07 0.12 -17.26
N CYS A 32 -1.38 0.20 -17.52
CA CYS A 32 -2.26 -0.96 -17.54
C CYS A 32 -2.01 -1.85 -18.77
N ARG A 33 -1.90 -1.26 -19.98
CA ARG A 33 -1.74 -2.01 -21.24
C ARG A 33 -0.37 -2.64 -21.45
N GLU A 34 0.69 -1.88 -21.22
CA GLU A 34 2.07 -2.30 -21.54
C GLU A 34 2.74 -3.02 -20.37
N PHE A 35 2.41 -2.63 -19.13
CA PHE A 35 3.13 -3.10 -17.94
C PHE A 35 2.31 -4.02 -17.03
N GLY A 36 1.06 -4.32 -17.39
CA GLY A 36 0.21 -5.30 -16.72
C GLY A 36 -0.32 -4.88 -15.35
N ALA A 37 -0.32 -3.58 -15.02
CA ALA A 37 -0.93 -3.09 -13.79
C ALA A 37 -2.45 -3.31 -13.82
N LYS A 38 -3.05 -3.79 -12.72
CA LYS A 38 -4.52 -3.96 -12.64
C LYS A 38 -5.25 -2.63 -12.58
N GLY A 39 -4.60 -1.62 -11.98
CA GLY A 39 -5.07 -0.25 -11.99
C GLY A 39 -3.92 0.71 -11.76
N CYS A 40 -4.03 1.92 -12.33
CA CYS A 40 -3.04 2.98 -12.26
C CYS A 40 -3.70 4.35 -12.11
N VAL A 41 -3.29 5.13 -11.12
CA VAL A 41 -3.64 6.56 -10.96
C VAL A 41 -2.36 7.38 -10.84
N LEU A 42 -2.26 8.45 -11.62
CA LEU A 42 -1.15 9.40 -11.60
C LEU A 42 -1.61 10.72 -11.00
N LEU A 43 -1.02 11.10 -9.86
CA LEU A 43 -1.23 12.38 -9.22
C LEU A 43 -0.03 13.28 -9.50
N SER A 44 -0.18 14.17 -10.48
CA SER A 44 0.83 15.16 -10.85
C SER A 44 0.35 16.55 -10.45
N THR A 45 1.06 17.18 -9.52
CA THR A 45 0.80 18.54 -9.04
C THR A 45 2.07 19.36 -9.02
N CYS A 46 1.99 20.63 -8.62
CA CYS A 46 3.17 21.47 -8.51
C CYS A 46 4.17 21.02 -7.44
N ASN A 47 3.71 20.27 -6.44
CA ASN A 47 4.54 19.87 -5.30
C ASN A 47 4.93 18.39 -5.32
N ARG A 48 4.31 17.57 -6.19
CA ARG A 48 4.53 16.13 -6.21
C ARG A 48 4.18 15.49 -7.54
N THR A 49 4.81 14.35 -7.80
CA THR A 49 4.35 13.39 -8.80
C THR A 49 4.32 12.02 -8.17
N GLU A 50 3.13 11.43 -8.05
CA GLU A 50 2.92 10.14 -7.39
C GLU A 50 2.19 9.17 -8.32
N LEU A 51 2.77 7.97 -8.45
CA LEU A 51 2.21 6.82 -9.16
C LEU A 51 1.57 5.86 -8.16
N TRP A 52 0.28 5.59 -8.36
CA TRP A 52 -0.52 4.68 -7.55
C TRP A 52 -0.88 3.47 -8.41
N LEU A 53 -0.53 2.28 -7.93
CA LEU A 53 -0.73 1.03 -8.65
C LEU A 53 -1.56 0.07 -7.79
N SER A 54 -2.46 -0.66 -8.44
CA SER A 54 -3.15 -1.82 -7.88
C SER A 54 -2.62 -3.11 -8.52
N GLY A 55 -2.35 -4.12 -7.69
CA GLY A 55 -1.77 -5.38 -8.13
C GLY A 55 -0.25 -5.34 -8.36
N ARG A 56 0.26 -6.39 -9.00
CA ARG A 56 1.67 -6.48 -9.41
C ARG A 56 1.80 -5.93 -10.83
N ALA A 57 2.81 -5.11 -11.07
CA ALA A 57 3.23 -4.70 -12.40
C ALA A 57 4.51 -5.45 -12.81
N SER A 58 4.81 -5.46 -14.10
CA SER A 58 6.04 -6.06 -14.66
C SER A 58 7.33 -5.35 -14.22
N LEU A 59 7.24 -4.06 -13.90
CA LEU A 59 8.35 -3.25 -13.42
C LEU A 59 8.11 -2.78 -11.98
N GLU A 60 9.19 -2.52 -11.26
CA GLU A 60 9.11 -1.83 -9.99
C GLU A 60 8.48 -0.44 -10.18
N PRO A 61 7.68 0.06 -9.21
CA PRO A 61 6.93 1.31 -9.38
C PRO A 61 7.77 2.54 -9.77
N TYR A 62 9.03 2.62 -9.31
CA TYR A 62 9.96 3.69 -9.71
C TYR A 62 10.37 3.56 -11.18
N GLU A 63 10.75 2.36 -11.61
CA GLU A 63 11.16 2.09 -12.99
C GLU A 63 10.01 2.30 -13.96
N LEU A 64 8.80 1.93 -13.54
CA LEU A 64 7.57 2.20 -14.30
C LEU A 64 7.36 3.71 -14.49
N LEU A 65 7.50 4.51 -13.44
CA LEU A 65 7.36 5.96 -13.56
C LEU A 65 8.44 6.58 -14.46
N CYS A 66 9.69 6.10 -14.37
CA CYS A 66 10.78 6.49 -15.27
C CYS A 66 10.45 6.14 -16.73
N ALA A 67 9.97 4.92 -16.99
CA ALA A 67 9.58 4.46 -18.33
C ALA A 67 8.40 5.28 -18.90
N LEU A 68 7.41 5.62 -18.07
CA LEU A 68 6.27 6.44 -18.47
C LEU A 68 6.67 7.88 -18.80
N ARG A 69 7.70 8.44 -18.16
CA ARG A 69 8.23 9.78 -18.48
C ARG A 69 9.31 9.79 -19.56
N GLY A 70 9.93 8.66 -19.86
CA GLY A 70 11.13 8.60 -20.70
C GLY A 70 12.39 9.12 -19.98
N ALA A 71 12.46 8.96 -18.66
CA ALA A 71 13.63 9.33 -17.85
C ALA A 71 14.56 8.14 -17.66
N GLU A 72 15.88 8.37 -17.62
CA GLU A 72 16.84 7.29 -17.36
C GLU A 72 16.68 6.71 -15.95
N PRO A 73 16.60 5.37 -15.82
CA PRO A 73 16.56 4.70 -14.51
C PRO A 73 17.86 4.96 -13.73
N GLY A 74 17.74 5.47 -12.50
CA GLY A 74 18.86 5.54 -11.54
C GLY A 74 19.32 6.94 -11.15
N ALA A 75 19.17 7.96 -12.01
CA ALA A 75 19.71 9.30 -11.75
C ALA A 75 19.10 10.03 -10.53
N HIS A 76 17.96 9.56 -10.00
CA HIS A 76 17.21 10.26 -8.95
C HIS A 76 16.54 9.32 -7.93
N ARG A 77 16.98 8.05 -7.84
CA ARG A 77 16.29 7.02 -7.03
C ARG A 77 16.16 7.42 -5.55
N ASP A 78 17.17 8.10 -5.00
CA ASP A 78 17.21 8.53 -3.60
C ASP A 78 16.15 9.57 -3.23
N CYS A 79 15.63 10.29 -4.23
CA CYS A 79 14.58 11.28 -4.05
C CYS A 79 13.16 10.67 -4.03
N PHE A 80 13.01 9.38 -4.39
CA PHE A 80 11.72 8.72 -4.47
C PHE A 80 11.33 8.03 -3.16
N VAL A 81 10.04 8.04 -2.86
CA VAL A 81 9.45 7.30 -1.75
C VAL A 81 8.55 6.21 -2.28
N ARG A 82 8.74 4.99 -1.76
CA ARG A 82 7.91 3.83 -2.04
C ARG A 82 7.09 3.50 -0.80
N ARG A 83 5.78 3.29 -0.98
CA ARG A 83 4.83 2.89 0.08
C ARG A 83 3.95 1.76 -0.41
N GLU A 84 3.63 0.82 0.48
CA GLU A 84 2.85 -0.37 0.17
C GLU A 84 1.70 -0.58 1.15
N GLY A 85 0.64 -1.25 0.70
CA GLY A 85 -0.51 -1.61 1.54
C GLY A 85 -1.15 -0.42 2.26
N LEU A 86 -1.39 -0.59 3.56
CA LEU A 86 -2.05 0.42 4.40
C LEU A 86 -1.23 1.70 4.56
N GLU A 87 0.10 1.64 4.49
CA GLU A 87 0.95 2.84 4.56
C GLU A 87 0.69 3.77 3.36
N ALA A 88 0.51 3.18 2.16
CA ALA A 88 0.14 3.95 0.98
C ALA A 88 -1.25 4.56 1.14
N ALA A 89 -2.22 3.80 1.67
CA ALA A 89 -3.56 4.31 1.92
C ALA A 89 -3.56 5.46 2.93
N GLU A 90 -2.87 5.32 4.05
CA GLU A 90 -2.73 6.36 5.06
C GLU A 90 -2.12 7.65 4.48
N HIS A 91 -1.07 7.52 3.67
CA HIS A 91 -0.47 8.67 2.97
C HIS A 91 -1.49 9.40 2.10
N LEU A 92 -2.35 8.69 1.35
CA LEU A 92 -3.37 9.32 0.52
C LEU A 92 -4.41 10.09 1.36
N PHE A 93 -4.84 9.52 2.49
CA PHE A 93 -5.79 10.17 3.39
C PHE A 93 -5.20 11.45 3.99
N GLN A 94 -3.96 11.39 4.48
CA GLN A 94 -3.24 12.55 4.98
C GLN A 94 -3.02 13.59 3.87
N LEU A 95 -2.73 13.14 2.65
CA LEU A 95 -2.52 14.00 1.49
C LEU A 95 -3.80 14.73 1.10
N ALA A 96 -4.92 14.01 0.94
CA ALA A 96 -6.22 14.59 0.57
C ALA A 96 -6.70 15.64 1.59
N CYS A 97 -6.33 15.48 2.86
CA CYS A 97 -6.60 16.44 3.93
C CYS A 97 -5.62 17.62 3.97
N GLY A 98 -4.60 17.65 3.11
CA GLY A 98 -3.59 18.70 3.07
C GLY A 98 -2.54 18.64 4.19
N MET A 99 -2.50 17.59 5.03
CA MET A 99 -1.53 17.44 6.13
C MET A 99 -0.07 17.32 5.65
N LYS A 100 0.11 16.89 4.40
CA LYS A 100 1.41 16.69 3.74
C LYS A 100 1.74 17.79 2.71
N SER A 101 0.97 18.88 2.68
CA SER A 101 1.29 20.07 1.87
C SER A 101 2.01 21.13 2.69
N GLN A 102 2.86 21.92 2.02
CA GLN A 102 3.55 23.07 2.63
C GLN A 102 2.54 24.08 3.19
N VAL A 103 1.35 24.13 2.59
CA VAL A 103 0.17 24.83 3.08
C VAL A 103 -0.88 23.83 3.57
N PHE A 104 -1.21 23.92 4.85
CA PHE A 104 -2.24 23.08 5.46
C PHE A 104 -3.62 23.67 5.18
N GLY A 105 -4.55 22.86 4.63
CA GLY A 105 -5.95 23.25 4.42
C GLY A 105 -6.29 23.90 3.07
N GLU A 106 -5.39 23.91 2.08
CA GLU A 106 -5.74 24.32 0.71
C GLU A 106 -6.66 23.28 0.03
N ASP A 107 -7.82 23.73 -0.45
CA ASP A 107 -8.78 22.93 -1.24
C ASP A 107 -8.22 22.34 -2.53
N GLN A 108 -7.07 22.86 -2.94
CA GLN A 108 -6.44 22.52 -4.20
C GLN A 108 -5.98 21.05 -4.22
N ILE A 109 -5.45 20.51 -3.12
CA ILE A 109 -5.00 19.10 -3.09
C ILE A 109 -6.19 18.14 -3.12
N LEU A 110 -7.24 18.42 -2.34
CA LEU A 110 -8.46 17.61 -2.34
C LEU A 110 -9.07 17.52 -3.75
N THR A 111 -9.16 18.68 -4.42
CA THR A 111 -9.66 18.77 -5.79
C THR A 111 -8.74 18.02 -6.76
N GLN A 112 -7.42 18.18 -6.65
CA GLN A 112 -6.44 17.48 -7.49
C GLN A 112 -6.49 15.95 -7.33
N VAL A 113 -6.65 15.44 -6.10
CA VAL A 113 -6.83 14.00 -5.84
C VAL A 113 -8.12 13.49 -6.51
N GLY A 114 -9.21 14.26 -6.42
CA GLY A 114 -10.46 13.96 -7.12
C GLY A 114 -10.29 13.95 -8.65
N THR A 115 -9.63 14.97 -9.21
CA THR A 115 -9.36 15.07 -10.64
C THR A 115 -8.46 13.93 -11.14
N ALA A 116 -7.43 13.54 -10.38
CA ALA A 116 -6.56 12.42 -10.74
C ALA A 116 -7.36 11.10 -10.84
N LEU A 117 -8.30 10.87 -9.93
CA LEU A 117 -9.20 9.71 -10.03
C LEU A 117 -10.12 9.80 -11.26
N SER A 118 -10.70 10.97 -11.55
CA SER A 118 -11.55 11.14 -12.73
C SER A 118 -10.79 10.89 -14.03
N LEU A 119 -9.57 11.42 -14.15
CA LEU A 119 -8.71 11.21 -15.33
C LEU A 119 -8.33 9.74 -15.53
N ALA A 120 -8.07 9.01 -14.45
CA ALA A 120 -7.79 7.58 -14.51
C ALA A 120 -9.05 6.76 -14.87
N ARG A 121 -10.23 7.19 -14.42
CA ARG A 121 -11.51 6.56 -14.79
C ARG A 121 -11.83 6.76 -16.26
N GLU A 122 -11.68 7.98 -16.78
CA GLU A 122 -11.89 8.28 -18.21
C GLU A 122 -10.93 7.49 -19.11
N ALA A 123 -9.75 7.14 -18.61
CA ALA A 123 -8.76 6.33 -19.29
C ALA A 123 -8.93 4.81 -19.12
N ASP A 124 -9.99 4.35 -18.43
CA ASP A 124 -10.21 2.96 -18.03
C ASP A 124 -9.00 2.33 -17.31
N ALA A 125 -8.27 3.16 -16.56
CA ALA A 125 -7.05 2.78 -15.85
C ALA A 125 -7.28 2.59 -14.34
N ALA A 126 -8.40 3.05 -13.78
CA ALA A 126 -8.71 2.89 -12.36
C ALA A 126 -9.49 1.60 -12.08
N ASP A 127 -8.95 0.71 -11.26
CA ASP A 127 -9.66 -0.49 -10.79
C ASP A 127 -10.55 -0.19 -9.58
N ALA A 128 -11.38 -1.17 -9.19
CA ALA A 128 -12.28 -1.03 -8.03
C ALA A 128 -11.55 -0.67 -6.71
N VAL A 129 -10.27 -1.06 -6.58
CA VAL A 129 -9.44 -0.75 -5.40
C VAL A 129 -9.07 0.72 -5.39
N LEU A 130 -8.44 1.22 -6.45
CA LEU A 130 -8.01 2.61 -6.53
C LEU A 130 -9.23 3.53 -6.51
N GLU A 131 -10.33 3.14 -7.17
CA GLU A 131 -11.57 3.90 -7.12
C GLU A 131 -12.12 4.05 -5.71
N THR A 132 -12.18 2.94 -4.96
CA THR A 132 -12.68 2.99 -3.58
C THR A 132 -11.71 3.74 -2.67
N LEU A 133 -10.40 3.51 -2.80
CA LEU A 133 -9.37 4.18 -2.01
C LEU A 133 -9.41 5.71 -2.17
N PHE A 134 -9.37 6.20 -3.41
CA PHE A 134 -9.38 7.65 -3.68
C PHE A 134 -10.73 8.28 -3.29
N ARG A 135 -11.85 7.61 -3.55
CA ARG A 135 -13.17 8.10 -3.13
C ARG A 135 -13.28 8.19 -1.61
N SER A 136 -12.79 7.18 -0.87
CA SER A 136 -12.78 7.18 0.59
C SER A 136 -11.88 8.29 1.15
N ALA A 137 -10.70 8.48 0.57
CA ALA A 137 -9.79 9.57 0.97
C ALA A 137 -10.43 10.96 0.76
N VAL A 138 -11.04 11.21 -0.41
CA VAL A 138 -11.77 12.47 -0.69
C VAL A 138 -12.94 12.66 0.27
N THR A 139 -13.68 11.58 0.58
CA THR A 139 -14.81 11.65 1.51
C THR A 139 -14.37 11.97 2.93
N ALA A 140 -13.32 11.32 3.42
CA ALA A 140 -12.75 11.58 4.74
C ALA A 140 -12.21 13.02 4.85
N ALA A 141 -11.49 13.50 3.83
CA ALA A 141 -11.01 14.88 3.78
C ALA A 141 -12.14 15.91 3.80
N LYS A 142 -13.24 15.67 3.07
CA LYS A 142 -14.45 16.52 3.14
C LYS A 142 -15.06 16.54 4.54
N LYS A 143 -15.15 15.38 5.22
CA LYS A 143 -15.62 15.29 6.61
C LYS A 143 -14.74 16.10 7.57
N VAL A 144 -13.42 15.99 7.46
CA VAL A 144 -12.48 16.80 8.26
C VAL A 144 -12.74 18.28 8.04
N LYS A 145 -12.89 18.70 6.78
CA LYS A 145 -13.12 20.11 6.43
C LYS A 145 -14.41 20.68 7.04
N THR A 146 -15.47 19.88 7.09
CA THR A 146 -16.74 20.31 7.72
C THR A 146 -16.65 20.30 9.26
N ALA A 147 -15.92 19.35 9.84
CA ALA A 147 -15.87 19.13 11.29
C ALA A 147 -14.80 19.99 12.00
N VAL A 148 -13.76 20.41 11.28
CA VAL A 148 -12.64 21.19 11.79
C VAL A 148 -12.66 22.52 11.06
N ARG A 149 -12.84 23.63 11.81
CA ARG A 149 -12.62 24.99 11.27
C ARG A 149 -11.13 25.20 11.07
N LEU A 150 -10.60 24.63 10.00
CA LEU A 150 -9.30 25.00 9.48
C LEU A 150 -9.46 26.42 8.95
N THR A 151 -8.75 27.39 9.52
CA THR A 151 -8.76 28.77 9.05
C THR A 151 -8.22 28.83 7.62
N GLU A 152 -9.12 28.71 6.64
CA GLU A 152 -8.84 28.70 5.19
C GLU A 152 -8.07 29.95 4.70
N ALA A 153 -8.02 31.02 5.50
CA ALA A 153 -7.52 32.32 5.07
C ALA A 153 -6.03 32.57 5.35
N ASP A 154 -5.42 31.93 6.35
CA ASP A 154 -4.12 32.41 6.89
C ASP A 154 -2.88 31.69 6.34
N GLN A 155 -3.04 30.64 5.51
CA GLN A 155 -1.90 29.78 5.14
C GLN A 155 -1.61 29.63 3.65
N SER A 156 -2.46 30.15 2.74
CA SER A 156 -2.30 29.98 1.29
C SER A 156 -0.92 30.39 0.77
N VAL A 157 -0.44 29.77 -0.31
CA VAL A 157 0.84 30.16 -0.96
C VAL A 157 0.86 31.65 -1.28
N ALA A 158 -0.29 32.24 -1.63
CA ALA A 158 -0.42 33.67 -1.89
C ALA A 158 -0.22 34.55 -0.63
N VAL A 159 -0.66 34.11 0.55
CA VAL A 159 -0.43 34.80 1.83
C VAL A 159 1.04 34.72 2.24
N ARG A 160 1.65 33.53 2.08
CA ARG A 160 3.09 33.35 2.33
C ARG A 160 3.92 34.18 1.38
N MET A 161 3.55 34.22 0.11
CA MET A 161 4.16 35.09 -0.90
C MET A 161 4.09 36.55 -0.46
N GLU A 162 2.93 37.06 -0.02
CA GLU A 162 2.80 38.44 0.45
C GLU A 162 3.72 38.73 1.65
N ALA A 163 3.75 37.85 2.66
CA ALA A 163 4.61 37.99 3.83
C ALA A 163 6.11 37.94 3.46
N PHE A 164 6.49 37.02 2.58
CA PHE A 164 7.85 36.89 2.06
C PHE A 164 8.27 38.15 1.28
N LEU A 165 7.41 38.64 0.39
CA LEU A 165 7.65 39.84 -0.40
C LEU A 165 7.81 41.08 0.48
N LYS A 166 7.01 41.22 1.54
CA LYS A 166 7.18 42.28 2.55
C LYS A 166 8.57 42.23 3.21
N GLY A 167 9.09 41.02 3.47
CA GLY A 167 10.45 40.84 4.00
C GLY A 167 11.57 41.20 3.00
N VAL A 168 11.39 40.87 1.72
CA VAL A 168 12.43 41.05 0.68
C VAL A 168 12.42 42.46 0.06
N MET A 169 11.26 43.07 -0.08
CA MET A 169 11.05 44.35 -0.77
C MET A 169 10.68 45.50 0.17
N GLY A 170 10.29 45.21 1.42
CA GLY A 170 9.75 46.20 2.34
C GLY A 170 8.26 46.49 2.07
N PRO A 171 7.77 47.71 2.37
CA PRO A 171 6.37 48.08 2.14
C PRO A 171 5.97 47.92 0.67
N LEU A 172 4.90 47.15 0.42
CA LEU A 172 4.42 46.83 -0.94
C LEU A 172 3.47 47.89 -1.52
N ALA A 173 2.95 48.81 -0.70
CA ALA A 173 1.99 49.82 -1.13
C ALA A 173 2.49 50.64 -2.33
N GLY A 174 1.67 50.74 -3.38
CA GLY A 174 1.96 51.47 -4.62
C GLY A 174 2.91 50.75 -5.60
N THR A 175 3.43 49.57 -5.24
CA THR A 175 4.37 48.81 -6.07
C THR A 175 3.67 48.31 -7.35
N PRO A 176 4.21 48.60 -8.55
CA PRO A 176 3.66 48.08 -9.80
C PRO A 176 4.02 46.61 -9.96
N CYS A 177 3.01 45.75 -10.07
CA CYS A 177 3.10 44.31 -10.07
C CYS A 177 2.45 43.72 -11.33
N LEU A 178 3.12 42.77 -11.98
CA LEU A 178 2.57 41.99 -13.09
C LEU A 178 2.29 40.56 -12.63
N VAL A 179 1.06 40.09 -12.80
CA VAL A 179 0.68 38.69 -12.57
C VAL A 179 0.48 38.00 -13.92
N ILE A 180 1.27 36.96 -14.19
CA ILE A 180 1.19 36.16 -15.41
C ILE A 180 0.37 34.91 -15.12
N GLY A 181 -0.79 34.82 -15.77
CA GLY A 181 -1.77 33.75 -15.59
C GLY A 181 -3.03 34.20 -14.84
N ASN A 182 -4.19 34.00 -15.45
CA ASN A 182 -5.51 34.32 -14.87
C ASN A 182 -6.21 33.10 -14.25
N GLY A 183 -5.47 32.03 -13.96
CA GLY A 183 -5.98 30.84 -13.27
C GLY A 183 -6.32 31.10 -11.81
N GLU A 184 -6.76 30.07 -11.08
CA GLU A 184 -7.15 30.20 -9.67
C GLU A 184 -6.04 30.78 -8.79
N MET A 185 -4.81 30.26 -8.93
CA MET A 185 -3.63 30.74 -8.21
C MET A 185 -3.24 32.17 -8.58
N GLY A 186 -3.27 32.51 -9.87
CA GLY A 186 -3.00 33.87 -10.33
C GLY A 186 -4.00 34.89 -9.78
N ARG A 187 -5.31 34.55 -9.78
CA ARG A 187 -6.35 35.40 -9.18
C ARG A 187 -6.21 35.55 -7.68
N LEU A 188 -5.79 34.49 -6.97
CA LEU A 188 -5.53 34.54 -5.53
C LEU A 188 -4.32 35.41 -5.20
N ALA A 189 -3.21 35.25 -5.93
CA ALA A 189 -2.02 36.08 -5.80
C ALA A 189 -2.33 37.55 -6.10
N ALA A 190 -3.08 37.83 -7.16
CA ALA A 190 -3.49 39.18 -7.53
C ALA A 190 -4.34 39.84 -6.43
N ARG A 191 -5.32 39.12 -5.86
CA ARG A 191 -6.13 39.62 -4.73
C ARG A 191 -5.28 40.04 -3.55
N ARG A 192 -4.35 39.18 -3.11
CA ARG A 192 -3.46 39.48 -1.98
C ARG A 192 -2.55 40.68 -2.24
N LEU A 193 -2.05 40.83 -3.47
CA LEU A 193 -1.26 41.99 -3.84
C LEU A 193 -2.09 43.28 -3.83
N VAL A 194 -3.34 43.25 -4.28
CA VAL A 194 -4.27 44.39 -4.18
C VAL A 194 -4.58 44.70 -2.71
N ASP A 195 -4.87 43.68 -1.89
CA ASP A 195 -5.10 43.83 -0.44
C ASP A 195 -3.87 44.45 0.26
N ALA A 196 -2.66 44.16 -0.22
CA ALA A 196 -1.39 44.74 0.26
C ALA A 196 -1.11 46.16 -0.29
N GLY A 197 -1.99 46.70 -1.13
CA GLY A 197 -1.90 48.05 -1.71
C GLY A 197 -1.08 48.18 -2.99
N CYS A 198 -0.75 47.08 -3.68
CA CYS A 198 -0.02 47.11 -4.94
C CYS A 198 -0.88 47.60 -6.11
N ARG A 199 -0.24 48.12 -7.17
CA ARG A 199 -0.87 48.35 -8.48
C ARG A 199 -0.69 47.08 -9.33
N VAL A 200 -1.74 46.30 -9.49
CA VAL A 200 -1.65 44.95 -10.07
C VAL A 200 -2.22 44.94 -11.49
N SER A 201 -1.41 44.49 -12.44
CA SER A 201 -1.83 44.17 -13.80
C SER A 201 -1.76 42.65 -13.99
N MET A 202 -2.75 42.04 -14.64
CA MET A 202 -2.81 40.59 -14.85
C MET A 202 -2.99 40.22 -16.33
N THR A 203 -2.19 39.28 -16.80
CA THR A 203 -2.26 38.84 -18.20
C THR A 203 -3.47 37.94 -18.44
N VAL A 204 -4.21 38.20 -19.51
CA VAL A 204 -5.34 37.39 -19.98
C VAL A 204 -5.10 36.90 -21.41
N ARG A 205 -5.53 35.67 -21.73
CA ARG A 205 -5.48 35.13 -23.10
C ARG A 205 -6.84 35.30 -23.77
N ARG A 206 -6.90 35.92 -24.95
CA ARG A 206 -8.15 36.20 -25.69
C ARG A 206 -8.85 34.95 -26.30
N TYR A 207 -8.27 33.76 -26.20
CA TYR A 207 -8.67 32.58 -26.99
C TYR A 207 -9.81 31.71 -26.44
N ARG A 208 -10.49 32.07 -25.33
CA ARG A 208 -11.68 31.32 -24.87
C ARG A 208 -12.84 32.27 -24.58
N HIS A 209 -13.99 31.97 -25.17
CA HIS A 209 -15.30 32.64 -25.06
C HIS A 209 -15.91 32.60 -23.64
N GLY A 210 -15.16 32.95 -22.60
CA GLY A 210 -15.67 33.08 -21.24
C GLY A 210 -15.37 34.48 -20.72
N GLU A 211 -16.32 35.07 -20.00
CA GLU A 211 -16.07 36.27 -19.20
C GLU A 211 -14.83 36.03 -18.33
N VAL A 212 -13.80 36.86 -18.51
CA VAL A 212 -12.60 36.74 -17.69
C VAL A 212 -12.91 37.37 -16.34
N SER A 213 -13.22 36.52 -15.36
CA SER A 213 -13.36 36.94 -13.97
C SER A 213 -12.00 37.39 -13.43
N LEU A 214 -11.83 38.70 -13.30
CA LEU A 214 -10.68 39.33 -12.66
C LEU A 214 -11.10 39.82 -11.26
N PRO A 215 -10.20 39.77 -10.27
CA PRO A 215 -10.47 40.41 -8.99
C PRO A 215 -10.60 41.93 -9.11
N ASP A 216 -11.34 42.52 -8.19
CA ASP A 216 -11.46 43.97 -8.08
C ASP A 216 -10.09 44.63 -7.90
N GLY A 217 -9.86 45.76 -8.58
CA GLY A 217 -8.59 46.50 -8.51
C GLY A 217 -7.45 45.94 -9.36
N VAL A 218 -7.69 44.93 -10.21
CA VAL A 218 -6.69 44.37 -11.13
C VAL A 218 -6.93 44.84 -12.57
N GLU A 219 -5.89 45.38 -13.20
CA GLU A 219 -5.92 45.81 -14.61
C GLU A 219 -5.68 44.62 -15.55
N ALA A 220 -6.55 44.45 -16.57
CA ALA A 220 -6.41 43.39 -17.57
C ALA A 220 -5.40 43.77 -18.66
N VAL A 221 -4.44 42.90 -18.95
CA VAL A 221 -3.44 43.11 -20.01
C VAL A 221 -3.38 41.91 -20.94
N SER A 222 -3.13 42.12 -22.23
CA SER A 222 -2.95 41.00 -23.17
C SER A 222 -1.69 40.19 -22.81
N TYR A 223 -1.75 38.87 -22.93
CA TYR A 223 -0.59 38.00 -22.69
C TYR A 223 0.63 38.34 -23.58
N GLU A 224 0.36 38.84 -24.78
CA GLU A 224 1.35 39.27 -25.76
C GLU A 224 2.11 40.53 -25.31
N GLU A 225 1.50 41.36 -24.47
CA GLU A 225 2.07 42.63 -23.96
C GLU A 225 2.89 42.43 -22.67
N ARG A 226 3.01 41.19 -22.16
CA ARG A 226 3.72 40.94 -20.88
C ARG A 226 5.15 41.46 -20.87
N LEU A 227 5.87 41.37 -22.00
CA LEU A 227 7.26 41.81 -22.10
C LEU A 227 7.40 43.33 -22.14
N SER A 228 6.44 44.04 -22.75
CA SER A 228 6.46 45.51 -22.83
C SER A 228 6.15 46.19 -21.48
N LEU A 229 5.57 45.44 -20.53
CA LEU A 229 5.34 45.91 -19.16
C LEU A 229 6.52 45.70 -18.21
N LEU A 230 7.48 44.82 -18.54
CA LEU A 230 8.65 44.56 -17.69
C LEU A 230 9.43 45.83 -17.27
N PRO A 231 9.59 46.86 -18.13
CA PRO A 231 10.24 48.11 -17.73
C PRO A 231 9.50 48.89 -16.64
N ARG A 232 8.18 48.68 -16.49
CA ARG A 232 7.28 49.47 -15.63
C ARG A 232 6.94 48.78 -14.31
N VAL A 233 7.33 47.53 -14.14
CA VAL A 233 7.00 46.72 -12.95
C VAL A 233 8.23 46.45 -12.10
N ARG A 234 8.00 46.29 -10.80
CA ARG A 234 9.03 45.96 -9.79
C ARG A 234 8.87 44.54 -9.25
N LEU A 235 7.69 43.95 -9.45
CA LEU A 235 7.36 42.59 -9.06
C LEU A 235 6.65 41.88 -10.22
N VAL A 236 7.08 40.66 -10.52
CA VAL A 236 6.42 39.76 -11.46
C VAL A 236 6.07 38.47 -10.73
N VAL A 237 4.82 38.04 -10.79
CA VAL A 237 4.35 36.76 -10.24
C VAL A 237 3.84 35.90 -11.38
N SER A 238 4.41 34.72 -11.60
CA SER A 238 3.91 33.77 -12.60
C SER A 238 3.18 32.61 -11.93
N ALA A 239 2.00 32.28 -12.42
CA ALA A 239 1.17 31.17 -11.95
C ALA A 239 0.36 30.58 -13.11
N THR A 240 1.04 30.16 -14.19
CA THR A 240 0.40 29.54 -15.35
C THR A 240 0.44 28.02 -15.31
N ALA A 241 -0.34 27.38 -16.18
CA ALA A 241 -0.30 25.94 -16.43
C ALA A 241 0.56 25.58 -17.66
N SER A 242 1.43 26.50 -18.09
CA SER A 242 2.28 26.31 -19.28
C SER A 242 3.33 25.22 -19.04
N PRO A 243 3.54 24.29 -19.98
CA PRO A 243 4.65 23.34 -19.90
C PRO A 243 6.01 23.95 -20.35
N HIS A 244 6.01 25.23 -20.73
CA HIS A 244 7.18 25.96 -21.23
C HIS A 244 7.37 27.28 -20.50
N TYR A 245 8.63 27.76 -20.43
CA TYR A 245 8.95 29.08 -19.92
C TYR A 245 8.14 30.17 -20.63
N THR A 246 7.35 30.90 -19.85
CA THR A 246 6.60 32.08 -20.29
C THR A 246 7.49 33.32 -20.36
N LEU A 247 8.57 33.32 -19.58
CA LEU A 247 9.64 34.31 -19.55
C LEU A 247 10.99 33.62 -19.72
N ARG A 248 11.69 33.93 -20.82
CA ARG A 248 13.05 33.42 -21.09
C ARG A 248 14.09 34.50 -20.81
N ALA A 249 15.28 34.10 -20.38
CA ALA A 249 16.34 35.07 -20.04
C ALA A 249 16.72 35.99 -21.22
N ALA A 250 16.73 35.46 -22.44
CA ALA A 250 17.02 36.23 -23.66
C ALA A 250 15.98 37.32 -23.95
N GLU A 251 14.73 37.15 -23.55
CA GLU A 251 13.63 38.11 -23.77
C GLU A 251 13.54 39.11 -22.62
N VAL A 252 13.83 38.66 -21.39
CA VAL A 252 13.74 39.48 -20.18
C VAL A 252 14.93 40.42 -20.04
N GLY A 253 16.14 39.99 -20.40
CA GLY A 253 17.35 40.80 -20.29
C GLY A 253 17.24 42.19 -20.93
N PRO A 254 16.85 42.31 -22.21
CA PRO A 254 16.68 43.59 -22.89
C PRO A 254 15.51 44.44 -22.34
N ALA A 255 14.50 43.80 -21.72
CA ALA A 255 13.28 44.45 -21.26
C ALA A 255 13.36 44.94 -19.80
N LEU A 256 14.40 44.54 -19.05
CA LEU A 256 14.61 44.98 -17.67
C LEU A 256 15.18 46.40 -17.61
N ALA A 257 14.42 47.33 -17.03
CA ALA A 257 14.84 48.72 -16.83
C ALA A 257 15.35 49.02 -15.40
N GLY A 258 15.29 48.06 -14.47
CA GLY A 258 15.83 48.23 -13.13
C GLY A 258 15.55 47.01 -12.24
N PRO A 259 15.76 47.14 -10.91
CA PRO A 259 15.59 46.02 -9.99
C PRO A 259 14.16 45.45 -10.01
N THR A 260 14.03 44.17 -10.30
CA THR A 260 12.74 43.47 -10.40
C THR A 260 12.81 42.13 -9.69
N VAL A 261 11.80 41.87 -8.86
CA VAL A 261 11.62 40.59 -8.18
C VAL A 261 10.68 39.73 -9.01
N PHE A 262 11.05 38.47 -9.23
CA PHE A 262 10.29 37.47 -9.95
C PHE A 262 9.91 36.35 -8.97
N CYS A 263 8.63 36.04 -8.88
CA CYS A 263 8.09 34.93 -8.09
C CYS A 263 7.47 33.92 -9.03
N ASP A 264 8.02 32.70 -9.06
CA ASP A 264 7.48 31.60 -9.84
C ASP A 264 6.67 30.64 -8.95
N LEU A 265 5.35 30.70 -9.10
CA LEU A 265 4.41 29.82 -8.42
C LEU A 265 3.98 28.63 -9.29
N ALA A 266 4.49 28.54 -10.54
CA ALA A 266 4.14 27.49 -11.48
C ALA A 266 5.11 26.31 -11.41
N VAL A 267 4.57 25.11 -11.64
CA VAL A 267 5.35 23.89 -11.83
C VAL A 267 4.65 23.03 -12.89
N PRO A 268 5.29 22.76 -14.05
CA PRO A 268 6.66 23.14 -14.45
C PRO A 268 6.91 24.65 -14.40
N ARG A 269 8.17 25.04 -14.19
CA ARG A 269 8.55 26.46 -13.98
C ARG A 269 8.17 27.31 -15.20
N ASP A 270 7.58 28.46 -14.93
CA ASP A 270 7.23 29.46 -15.95
C ASP A 270 8.39 30.40 -16.24
N ILE A 271 9.27 30.61 -15.25
CA ILE A 271 10.36 31.56 -15.31
C ILE A 271 11.66 30.80 -15.53
N ASP A 272 12.34 31.12 -16.62
CA ASP A 272 13.65 30.57 -16.93
C ASP A 272 14.66 30.87 -15.79
N PRO A 273 15.25 29.84 -15.14
CA PRO A 273 16.20 30.04 -14.04
C PRO A 273 17.40 30.92 -14.40
N ALA A 274 17.77 30.98 -15.68
CA ALA A 274 18.86 31.84 -16.15
C ALA A 274 18.57 33.35 -15.93
N ILE A 275 17.31 33.74 -15.71
CA ILE A 275 16.94 35.11 -15.34
C ILE A 275 17.60 35.53 -14.02
N ALA A 276 17.86 34.60 -13.09
CA ALA A 276 18.53 34.89 -11.83
C ALA A 276 19.97 35.42 -12.01
N SER A 277 20.60 35.16 -13.17
CA SER A 277 21.93 35.68 -13.50
C SER A 277 21.90 37.08 -14.13
N LEU A 278 20.72 37.63 -14.42
CA LEU A 278 20.60 38.95 -15.04
C LEU A 278 20.80 40.07 -14.01
N PRO A 279 21.54 41.15 -14.34
CA PRO A 279 21.71 42.30 -13.45
C PRO A 279 20.36 42.92 -13.06
N GLY A 280 20.08 42.99 -11.76
CA GLY A 280 18.84 43.57 -11.23
C GLY A 280 17.65 42.61 -11.16
N ALA A 281 17.78 41.36 -11.59
CA ALA A 281 16.74 40.35 -11.40
C ALA A 281 16.97 39.54 -10.12
N ARG A 282 15.92 39.34 -9.33
CA ARG A 282 15.91 38.37 -8.22
C ARG A 282 14.78 37.39 -8.44
N VAL A 283 15.09 36.10 -8.59
CA VAL A 283 14.09 35.05 -8.86
C VAL A 283 13.90 34.20 -7.62
N TYR A 284 12.65 34.02 -7.22
CA TYR A 284 12.24 33.14 -6.15
C TYR A 284 11.22 32.14 -6.69
N ASP A 285 11.46 30.86 -6.46
CA ASP A 285 10.49 29.82 -6.73
C ASP A 285 9.59 29.59 -5.51
N THR A 286 8.66 28.66 -5.67
CA THR A 286 7.69 28.29 -4.63
C THR A 286 8.38 27.77 -3.36
N ASP A 287 9.50 27.04 -3.50
CA ASP A 287 10.25 26.51 -2.36
C ASP A 287 10.96 27.65 -1.59
N GLY A 288 11.56 28.61 -2.30
CA GLY A 288 12.18 29.81 -1.71
C GLY A 288 11.20 30.72 -0.97
N ILE A 289 9.95 30.78 -1.43
CA ILE A 289 8.88 31.56 -0.79
C ILE A 289 8.36 30.85 0.49
N CYS A 290 8.32 29.52 0.49
CA CYS A 290 7.75 28.73 1.59
C CYS A 290 8.75 28.26 2.65
N GLY A 291 10.06 28.33 2.39
CA GLY A 291 11.13 27.73 3.21
C GLY A 291 11.41 28.34 4.59
N GLY A 292 10.52 29.14 5.18
CA GLY A 292 10.82 29.95 6.38
C GLY A 292 9.82 29.96 7.54
N ALA A 293 8.75 29.15 7.54
CA ALA A 293 7.73 29.26 8.59
C ALA A 293 7.28 27.90 9.15
N ASP A 294 7.68 27.64 10.39
CA ASP A 294 6.93 26.78 11.33
C ASP A 294 5.55 27.41 11.53
N ALA A 295 4.56 26.89 10.80
CA ALA A 295 3.17 27.25 11.04
C ALA A 295 2.82 26.81 12.47
N ARG A 296 2.36 27.75 13.31
CA ARG A 296 1.66 27.44 14.56
C ARG A 296 0.41 26.65 14.20
N ARG A 297 0.58 25.33 14.09
CA ARG A 297 -0.50 24.39 13.82
C ARG A 297 -1.31 24.28 15.11
N ASP A 298 -2.61 24.54 15.02
CA ASP A 298 -3.53 24.23 16.10
C ASP A 298 -3.49 22.70 16.32
N GLU A 299 -2.81 22.30 17.39
CA GLU A 299 -2.55 20.90 17.72
C GLU A 299 -3.85 20.15 18.04
N ALA A 300 -4.86 20.84 18.58
CA ALA A 300 -6.18 20.28 18.83
C ALA A 300 -6.95 20.04 17.52
N ALA A 301 -6.89 20.99 16.58
CA ALA A 301 -7.48 20.83 15.25
C ALA A 301 -6.84 19.67 14.45
N LEU A 302 -5.50 19.53 14.54
CA LEU A 302 -4.78 18.42 13.91
C LEU A 302 -5.13 17.06 14.53
N THR A 303 -5.28 17.00 15.84
CA THR A 303 -5.64 15.76 16.54
C THR A 303 -7.02 15.29 16.10
N ARG A 304 -8.01 16.19 16.10
CA ARG A 304 -9.36 15.89 15.62
C ARG A 304 -9.40 15.49 14.14
N ALA A 305 -8.59 16.14 13.30
CA ALA A 305 -8.47 15.76 11.89
C ALA A 305 -7.89 14.35 11.72
N ARG A 306 -6.88 13.97 12.51
CA ARG A 306 -6.29 12.62 12.48
C ARG A 306 -7.27 11.54 12.92
N GLU A 307 -8.11 11.80 13.93
CA GLU A 307 -9.14 10.86 14.38
C GLU A 307 -10.13 10.55 13.24
N ILE A 308 -10.66 11.57 12.57
CA ILE A 308 -11.60 11.40 11.45
C ILE A 308 -10.94 10.65 10.28
N LEU A 309 -9.67 10.91 10.00
CA LEU A 309 -8.92 10.18 8.96
C LEU A 309 -8.66 8.73 9.36
N ALA A 310 -8.36 8.45 10.63
CA ALA A 310 -8.15 7.11 11.14
C ALA A 310 -9.42 6.26 11.01
N ASP A 311 -10.60 6.84 11.33
CA ASP A 311 -11.89 6.17 11.14
C ASP A 311 -12.13 5.80 9.68
N GLY A 312 -11.90 6.75 8.76
CA GLY A 312 -12.06 6.53 7.32
C GLY A 312 -11.06 5.51 6.77
N LEU A 313 -9.82 5.51 7.27
CA LEU A 313 -8.80 4.53 6.90
C LEU A 313 -9.17 3.13 7.42
N ALA A 314 -9.67 3.02 8.65
CA ALA A 314 -10.12 1.77 9.22
C ALA A 314 -11.32 1.20 8.44
N GLU A 315 -12.27 2.05 8.03
CA GLU A 315 -13.37 1.66 7.15
C GLU A 315 -12.86 1.11 5.80
N PHE A 316 -11.91 1.80 5.18
CA PHE A 316 -11.27 1.32 3.94
C PHE A 316 -10.50 0.01 4.15
N ALA A 317 -9.73 -0.11 5.23
CA ALA A 317 -8.96 -1.32 5.55
C ALA A 317 -9.87 -2.54 5.72
N ARG A 318 -11.00 -2.38 6.44
CA ARG A 318 -12.02 -3.42 6.56
C ARG A 318 -12.60 -3.81 5.20
N TRP A 319 -12.97 -2.83 4.39
CA TRP A 319 -13.48 -3.10 3.04
C TRP A 319 -12.44 -3.84 2.18
N TYR A 320 -11.18 -3.43 2.22
CA TYR A 320 -10.10 -4.02 1.44
C TYR A 320 -9.80 -5.45 1.87
N GLY A 321 -9.74 -5.72 3.18
CA GLY A 321 -9.53 -7.06 3.72
C GLY A 321 -10.66 -8.03 3.39
N PHE A 322 -11.91 -7.56 3.43
CA PHE A 322 -13.07 -8.40 3.12
C PHE A 322 -13.06 -8.92 1.68
N ARG A 323 -12.37 -8.25 0.75
CA ARG A 323 -12.26 -8.68 -0.66
C ARG A 323 -11.64 -10.07 -0.83
N ALA A 324 -10.75 -10.48 0.08
CA ALA A 324 -10.17 -11.81 0.06
C ALA A 324 -11.23 -12.91 0.21
N VAL A 325 -12.32 -12.60 0.91
CA VAL A 325 -13.37 -13.55 1.30
C VAL A 325 -14.57 -13.52 0.34
N VAL A 326 -14.65 -12.50 -0.52
CA VAL A 326 -15.75 -12.33 -1.49
C VAL A 326 -15.92 -13.54 -2.43
N PRO A 327 -14.86 -14.14 -3.00
CA PRO A 327 -15.00 -15.34 -3.85
C PRO A 327 -15.64 -16.51 -3.09
N ALA A 328 -15.15 -16.81 -1.88
CA ALA A 328 -15.69 -17.88 -1.03
C ALA A 328 -17.15 -17.63 -0.63
N ALA A 329 -17.51 -16.37 -0.35
CA ALA A 329 -18.89 -16.01 -0.04
C ALA A 329 -19.84 -16.28 -1.22
N ARG A 330 -19.46 -15.89 -2.44
CA ARG A 330 -20.26 -16.14 -3.66
C ARG A 330 -20.42 -17.62 -3.95
N GLU A 331 -19.34 -18.38 -3.86
CA GLU A 331 -19.38 -19.84 -4.07
C GLU A 331 -20.31 -20.52 -3.06
N THR A 332 -20.28 -20.07 -1.80
CA THR A 332 -21.19 -20.54 -0.75
C THR A 332 -22.65 -20.20 -1.07
N GLY A 333 -22.92 -19.00 -1.61
CA GLY A 333 -24.23 -18.60 -2.11
C GLY A 333 -24.75 -19.52 -3.22
N GLU A 334 -23.91 -19.83 -4.21
CA GLU A 334 -24.23 -20.74 -5.31
C GLU A 334 -24.52 -22.17 -4.81
N LEU A 335 -23.71 -22.68 -3.87
CA LEU A 335 -23.90 -23.99 -3.24
C LEU A 335 -25.25 -24.09 -2.51
N ALA A 336 -25.56 -23.08 -1.69
CA ALA A 336 -26.82 -23.03 -0.96
C ALA A 336 -28.02 -22.92 -1.91
N ALA A 337 -27.91 -22.13 -2.99
CA ALA A 337 -28.95 -22.03 -4.01
C ALA A 337 -29.15 -23.36 -4.75
N ARG A 338 -28.08 -24.11 -5.05
CA ARG A 338 -28.18 -25.46 -5.63
C ARG A 338 -28.94 -26.42 -4.72
N ASP A 339 -28.63 -26.45 -3.42
CA ASP A 339 -29.34 -27.30 -2.47
C ASP A 339 -30.83 -26.91 -2.36
N PHE A 340 -31.12 -25.61 -2.30
CA PHE A 340 -32.50 -25.11 -2.31
C PHE A 340 -33.27 -25.55 -3.57
N MET A 341 -32.68 -25.38 -4.75
CA MET A 341 -33.30 -25.77 -6.01
C MET A 341 -33.55 -27.28 -6.07
N GLY A 342 -32.64 -28.11 -5.56
CA GLY A 342 -32.83 -29.57 -5.49
C GLY A 342 -34.06 -30.01 -4.69
N ARG A 343 -34.56 -29.17 -3.77
CA ARG A 343 -35.76 -29.45 -2.95
C ARG A 343 -37.04 -28.91 -3.59
N VAL A 344 -36.95 -27.78 -4.29
CA VAL A 344 -38.13 -27.03 -4.78
C VAL A 344 -38.47 -27.34 -6.24
N GLU A 345 -37.48 -27.72 -7.05
CA GLU A 345 -37.64 -27.92 -8.50
C GLU A 345 -38.73 -28.94 -8.85
N ARG A 346 -38.76 -30.09 -8.18
CA ARG A 346 -39.82 -31.10 -8.39
C ARG A 346 -41.22 -30.57 -8.06
N THR A 347 -41.34 -29.72 -7.04
CA THR A 347 -42.62 -29.12 -6.64
C THR A 347 -43.09 -28.13 -7.68
N VAL A 348 -42.18 -27.28 -8.19
CA VAL A 348 -42.49 -26.27 -9.22
C VAL A 348 -42.89 -26.93 -10.53
N ARG A 349 -42.16 -27.96 -10.98
CA ARG A 349 -42.51 -28.75 -12.18
C ARG A 349 -43.85 -29.48 -12.04
N GLY A 350 -44.29 -29.75 -10.80
CA GLY A 350 -45.59 -30.34 -10.50
C GLY A 350 -46.79 -29.40 -10.62
N LEU A 351 -46.56 -28.08 -10.82
CA LEU A 351 -47.62 -27.07 -10.91
C LEU A 351 -48.28 -26.97 -12.29
N GLY A 352 -47.74 -27.65 -13.31
CA GLY A 352 -48.31 -27.67 -14.65
C GLY A 352 -48.27 -26.30 -15.36
N LEU A 353 -47.23 -25.51 -15.11
CA LEU A 353 -47.00 -24.22 -15.75
C LEU A 353 -46.58 -24.41 -17.23
N SER A 354 -46.73 -23.36 -18.05
CA SER A 354 -46.15 -23.35 -19.40
C SER A 354 -44.63 -23.30 -19.32
N GLY A 355 -43.93 -23.94 -20.27
CA GLY A 355 -42.46 -24.11 -20.22
C GLY A 355 -41.67 -22.82 -19.99
N GLU A 356 -42.04 -21.71 -20.66
CA GLU A 356 -41.38 -20.40 -20.45
C GLU A 356 -41.64 -19.82 -19.04
N ALA A 357 -42.86 -19.97 -18.50
CA ALA A 357 -43.20 -19.45 -17.18
C ALA A 357 -42.58 -20.30 -16.06
N GLU A 358 -42.42 -21.60 -16.30
CA GLU A 358 -41.73 -22.52 -15.40
C GLU A 358 -40.24 -22.17 -15.29
N GLU A 359 -39.56 -21.97 -16.43
CA GLU A 359 -38.14 -21.61 -16.44
C GLU A 359 -37.88 -20.24 -15.79
N ASP A 360 -38.68 -19.20 -16.10
CA ASP A 360 -38.55 -17.88 -15.45
C ASP A 360 -38.74 -17.97 -13.93
N LEU A 361 -39.69 -18.78 -13.46
CA LEU A 361 -39.92 -18.97 -12.03
C LEU A 361 -38.74 -19.68 -11.35
N LEU A 362 -38.20 -20.74 -11.97
CA LEU A 362 -37.03 -21.46 -11.44
C LEU A 362 -35.79 -20.56 -11.39
N ASP A 363 -35.55 -19.73 -12.40
CA ASP A 363 -34.43 -18.80 -12.42
C ASP A 363 -34.57 -17.69 -11.37
N ARG A 364 -35.77 -17.14 -11.19
CA ARG A 364 -36.04 -16.17 -10.11
C ARG A 364 -35.85 -16.77 -8.73
N LEU A 365 -36.30 -18.01 -8.52
CA LEU A 365 -36.13 -18.73 -7.27
C LEU A 365 -34.66 -18.98 -6.96
N ARG A 366 -33.86 -19.43 -7.95
CA ARG A 366 -32.42 -19.59 -7.82
C ARG A 366 -31.74 -18.27 -7.45
N ALA A 367 -31.99 -17.22 -8.24
CA ALA A 367 -31.40 -15.89 -8.00
C ALA A 367 -31.82 -15.29 -6.65
N SER A 368 -33.04 -15.55 -6.19
CA SER A 368 -33.53 -15.11 -4.88
C SER A 368 -32.81 -15.83 -3.74
N ALA A 369 -32.60 -17.14 -3.86
CA ALA A 369 -31.87 -17.93 -2.87
C ALA A 369 -30.41 -17.45 -2.76
N GLU A 370 -29.71 -17.32 -3.90
CA GLU A 370 -28.34 -16.81 -3.98
C GLU A 370 -28.22 -15.42 -3.34
N LYS A 371 -29.06 -14.46 -3.76
CA LYS A 371 -29.01 -13.08 -3.22
C LYS A 371 -29.31 -13.01 -1.73
N THR A 372 -30.15 -13.90 -1.21
CA THR A 372 -30.46 -13.94 0.23
C THR A 372 -29.26 -14.40 1.03
N VAL A 373 -28.58 -15.44 0.58
CA VAL A 373 -27.36 -15.96 1.22
C VAL A 373 -26.22 -14.95 1.09
N ASP A 374 -26.00 -14.40 -0.10
CA ASP A 374 -25.03 -13.32 -0.34
C ASP A 374 -25.25 -12.18 0.65
N ARG A 375 -26.49 -11.68 0.78
CA ARG A 375 -26.81 -10.58 1.72
C ARG A 375 -26.42 -10.92 3.16
N LEU A 376 -26.66 -12.15 3.61
CA LEU A 376 -26.29 -12.59 4.96
C LEU A 376 -24.76 -12.64 5.12
N LEU A 377 -24.07 -13.23 4.14
CA LEU A 377 -22.61 -13.38 4.16
C LEU A 377 -21.89 -12.03 4.05
N PHE A 378 -22.32 -11.13 3.16
CA PHE A 378 -21.79 -9.77 3.07
C PHE A 378 -22.09 -8.95 4.34
N GLY A 379 -23.21 -9.23 5.02
CA GLY A 379 -23.56 -8.61 6.30
C GLY A 379 -22.60 -8.97 7.44
N LEU A 380 -21.95 -10.14 7.39
CA LEU A 380 -20.96 -10.57 8.39
C LEU A 380 -19.76 -9.63 8.49
N ARG A 381 -19.46 -8.90 7.41
CA ARG A 381 -18.42 -7.85 7.40
C ARG A 381 -18.64 -6.78 8.47
N GLU A 382 -19.90 -6.48 8.78
CA GLU A 382 -20.29 -5.40 9.69
C GLU A 382 -20.46 -5.87 11.14
N THR A 383 -20.61 -7.19 11.34
CA THR A 383 -20.89 -7.78 12.66
C THR A 383 -19.71 -8.54 13.25
N LEU A 384 -18.77 -9.03 12.42
CA LEU A 384 -17.61 -9.79 12.88
C LEU A 384 -16.31 -8.97 12.81
N PRO A 385 -15.40 -9.16 13.79
CA PRO A 385 -14.00 -8.75 13.68
C PRO A 385 -13.32 -9.35 12.44
N SER A 386 -12.35 -8.63 11.89
CA SER A 386 -11.64 -9.05 10.66
C SER A 386 -10.90 -10.39 10.78
N GLU A 387 -10.45 -10.74 11.99
CA GLU A 387 -9.79 -12.04 12.23
C GLU A 387 -10.73 -13.22 12.06
N LEU A 388 -12.04 -13.02 12.24
CA LEU A 388 -13.05 -14.08 12.20
C LEU A 388 -13.70 -14.23 10.81
N TRP A 389 -13.44 -13.32 9.86
CA TRP A 389 -14.09 -13.40 8.55
C TRP A 389 -13.75 -14.67 7.79
N GLN A 390 -12.45 -15.02 7.69
CA GLN A 390 -12.04 -16.22 6.97
C GLN A 390 -12.50 -17.50 7.69
N PRO A 391 -12.25 -17.70 9.01
CA PRO A 391 -12.70 -18.90 9.70
C PRO A 391 -14.22 -19.10 9.67
N CYS A 392 -15.00 -18.03 9.81
CA CYS A 392 -16.46 -18.14 9.72
C CYS A 392 -16.92 -18.47 8.30
N MET A 393 -16.31 -17.89 7.27
CA MET A 393 -16.68 -18.16 5.88
C MET A 393 -16.31 -19.58 5.47
N ASP A 394 -15.16 -20.09 5.90
CA ASP A 394 -14.77 -21.47 5.70
C ASP A 394 -15.75 -22.44 6.38
N ALA A 395 -16.17 -22.13 7.61
CA ALA A 395 -17.16 -22.93 8.34
C ALA A 395 -18.53 -22.96 7.66
N VAL A 396 -19.01 -21.81 7.15
CA VAL A 396 -20.29 -21.73 6.45
C VAL A 396 -20.20 -22.41 5.07
N HIS A 397 -19.08 -22.25 4.37
CA HIS A 397 -18.83 -22.93 3.09
C HIS A 397 -18.88 -24.46 3.25
N LEU A 398 -18.22 -24.99 4.28
CA LEU A 398 -18.25 -26.41 4.62
C LEU A 398 -19.68 -26.88 4.97
N ALA A 399 -20.41 -26.09 5.75
CA ALA A 399 -21.79 -26.40 6.11
C ALA A 399 -22.75 -26.40 4.90
N ALA A 400 -22.50 -25.57 3.89
CA ALA A 400 -23.27 -25.51 2.64
C ALA A 400 -22.99 -26.69 1.69
N GLY A 401 -22.18 -27.67 2.09
CA GLY A 401 -21.81 -28.81 1.26
C GLY A 401 -20.69 -28.50 0.26
N GLY A 402 -20.02 -27.36 0.43
CA GLY A 402 -18.73 -27.12 -0.21
C GLY A 402 -17.77 -28.23 0.19
N ARG A 403 -17.06 -28.79 -0.79
CA ARG A 403 -15.88 -29.56 -0.43
C ARG A 403 -14.92 -28.53 0.13
N ALA A 404 -14.37 -28.78 1.31
CA ALA A 404 -13.10 -28.15 1.61
C ALA A 404 -12.21 -28.46 0.41
N GLU A 405 -11.85 -27.47 -0.40
CA GLU A 405 -10.52 -27.52 -0.97
C GLU A 405 -9.64 -27.84 0.24
N PRO A 406 -8.86 -28.95 0.20
CA PRO A 406 -8.04 -29.32 1.35
C PRO A 406 -7.35 -28.04 1.73
N ALA A 407 -7.63 -27.52 2.95
CA ALA A 407 -7.27 -26.17 3.33
C ALA A 407 -5.87 -25.97 2.77
N GLY A 408 -5.78 -25.18 1.69
CA GLY A 408 -4.51 -24.96 1.04
C GLY A 408 -3.65 -24.50 2.20
N PRO A 409 -2.57 -25.23 2.52
CA PRO A 409 -1.99 -25.26 3.86
C PRO A 409 -1.94 -23.83 4.33
N GLY A 410 -2.68 -23.55 5.41
CA GLY A 410 -3.03 -22.20 5.81
C GLY A 410 -1.81 -21.30 5.63
N ASP A 411 -2.05 -20.08 5.14
CA ASP A 411 -1.10 -19.08 4.60
C ASP A 411 0.07 -18.66 5.52
N PHE A 412 0.52 -19.54 6.40
CA PHE A 412 1.90 -19.72 6.80
C PHE A 412 2.51 -20.97 6.14
N VAL A 413 2.76 -20.91 4.83
CA VAL A 413 3.86 -21.67 4.22
C VAL A 413 5.10 -20.78 4.34
N PRO A 414 6.00 -21.00 5.30
CA PRO A 414 7.28 -20.31 5.27
C PRO A 414 7.97 -20.72 3.96
N ARG A 415 7.95 -19.82 2.98
CA ARG A 415 8.66 -20.03 1.71
C ARG A 415 10.13 -20.32 2.02
N PRO A 416 10.79 -21.22 1.26
CA PRO A 416 12.24 -21.36 1.37
C PRO A 416 12.84 -19.97 1.25
N ALA A 417 13.82 -19.66 2.11
CA ALA A 417 14.53 -18.40 2.07
C ALA A 417 15.02 -18.17 0.64
N ALA A 418 14.36 -17.30 -0.10
CA ALA A 418 14.81 -16.89 -1.43
C ALA A 418 16.15 -16.18 -1.22
N GLY A 419 17.26 -16.91 -1.42
CA GLY A 419 18.62 -16.38 -1.37
C GLY A 419 18.96 -15.57 -0.11
N GLY A 420 18.27 -15.80 1.01
CA GLY A 420 18.47 -15.05 2.25
C GLY A 420 19.80 -15.44 2.89
N THR A 421 20.66 -14.44 3.12
CA THR A 421 21.99 -14.55 3.75
C THR A 421 22.02 -15.63 4.85
N GLU A 422 22.94 -16.60 4.74
CA GLU A 422 23.09 -17.77 5.63
C GLU A 422 23.27 -17.45 7.13
N ASN A 423 23.23 -16.18 7.54
CA ASN A 423 23.47 -15.70 8.89
C ASN A 423 22.35 -14.83 9.50
N ALA A 424 21.16 -14.75 8.89
CA ALA A 424 20.06 -13.98 9.47
C ALA A 424 19.51 -14.62 10.76
N PRO A 425 19.22 -13.84 11.83
CA PRO A 425 18.58 -14.36 13.03
C PRO A 425 17.17 -14.88 12.72
N ARG A 426 16.79 -15.99 13.35
CA ARG A 426 15.50 -16.66 13.12
C ARG A 426 14.47 -16.24 14.15
N PHE A 427 13.24 -16.02 13.71
CA PHE A 427 12.12 -15.75 14.60
C PHE A 427 11.68 -17.03 15.32
N PRO A 428 11.57 -17.05 16.67
CA PRO A 428 11.09 -18.20 17.41
C PRO A 428 9.57 -18.30 17.32
N LEU A 429 9.07 -19.32 16.62
CA LEU A 429 7.64 -19.63 16.51
C LEU A 429 7.34 -20.92 17.28
N PHE A 430 6.36 -20.87 18.18
CA PHE A 430 5.84 -22.05 18.88
C PHE A 430 4.46 -22.40 18.33
N VAL A 431 4.26 -23.66 17.99
CA VAL A 431 3.00 -24.18 17.42
C VAL A 431 2.48 -25.32 18.29
N ASP A 432 1.17 -25.41 18.44
CA ASP A 432 0.53 -26.55 19.08
C ASP A 432 0.54 -27.75 18.13
N LEU A 433 1.13 -28.87 18.57
CA LEU A 433 1.25 -30.11 17.79
C LEU A 433 0.29 -31.21 18.28
N THR A 434 -0.60 -30.87 19.22
CA THR A 434 -1.56 -31.82 19.76
C THR A 434 -2.46 -32.34 18.64
N ASN A 435 -2.52 -33.66 18.47
CA ASN A 435 -3.26 -34.37 17.41
C ASN A 435 -2.74 -34.17 15.98
N SER A 436 -1.69 -33.38 15.75
CA SER A 436 -1.11 -33.22 14.42
C SER A 436 -0.51 -34.53 13.91
N LYS A 437 -0.73 -34.85 12.64
CA LYS A 437 -0.17 -36.02 11.95
C LYS A 437 1.18 -35.66 11.37
N ILE A 438 2.23 -36.31 11.86
CA ILE A 438 3.60 -36.06 11.42
C ILE A 438 4.17 -37.29 10.72
N ALA A 439 4.64 -37.14 9.49
CA ALA A 439 5.42 -38.15 8.79
C ALA A 439 6.92 -37.94 9.04
N LEU A 440 7.61 -38.99 9.48
CA LEU A 440 9.06 -39.02 9.62
C LEU A 440 9.63 -40.10 8.70
N VAL A 441 10.30 -39.68 7.63
CA VAL A 441 10.93 -40.58 6.66
C VAL A 441 12.38 -40.81 7.09
N GLY A 442 12.68 -42.04 7.50
CA GLY A 442 13.97 -42.45 8.05
C GLY A 442 13.86 -43.11 9.43
N GLY A 443 14.73 -44.10 9.68
CA GLY A 443 14.72 -44.91 10.91
C GLY A 443 16.03 -44.88 11.70
N GLY A 444 17.03 -44.13 11.22
CA GLY A 444 18.36 -44.03 11.82
C GLY A 444 18.44 -43.09 13.03
N ARG A 445 19.66 -42.78 13.47
CA ARG A 445 19.93 -41.96 14.67
C ARG A 445 19.36 -40.54 14.59
N VAL A 446 19.38 -39.92 13.42
CA VAL A 446 18.84 -38.57 13.21
C VAL A 446 17.32 -38.58 13.38
N ALA A 447 16.65 -39.56 12.77
CA ALA A 447 15.21 -39.77 12.92
C ALA A 447 14.82 -40.06 14.37
N ALA A 448 15.54 -40.94 15.07
CA ALA A 448 15.29 -41.25 16.48
C ALA A 448 15.34 -40.00 17.38
N ARG A 449 16.33 -39.13 17.15
CA ARG A 449 16.45 -37.85 17.86
C ARG A 449 15.26 -36.92 17.62
N ARG A 450 14.75 -36.83 16.38
CA ARG A 450 13.57 -36.01 16.04
C ARG A 450 12.30 -36.59 16.64
N ALA A 451 12.11 -37.91 16.52
CA ALA A 451 10.98 -38.62 17.09
C ALA A 451 10.90 -38.43 18.62
N LYS A 452 12.03 -38.57 19.33
CA LYS A 452 12.11 -38.39 20.79
C LYS A 452 11.80 -36.95 21.21
N ALA A 453 12.19 -35.96 20.40
CA ALA A 453 11.89 -34.56 20.67
C ALA A 453 10.41 -34.22 20.43
N LEU A 454 9.74 -34.89 19.50
CA LEU A 454 8.32 -34.66 19.17
C LEU A 454 7.35 -35.41 20.09
N ALA A 455 7.70 -36.63 20.52
CA ALA A 455 6.84 -37.50 21.30
C ALA A 455 6.15 -36.84 22.52
N PRO A 456 6.80 -35.94 23.28
CA PRO A 456 6.17 -35.30 24.44
C PRO A 456 5.08 -34.26 24.12
N PHE A 457 4.86 -33.92 22.84
CA PHE A 457 3.96 -32.84 22.39
C PHE A 457 2.61 -33.33 21.83
N GLY A 458 2.23 -34.59 22.05
CA GLY A 458 0.88 -35.08 21.73
C GLY A 458 0.58 -35.25 20.23
N CYS A 459 1.60 -35.26 19.37
CA CYS A 459 1.45 -35.50 17.94
C CYS A 459 1.31 -37.00 17.61
N SER A 460 0.63 -37.31 16.51
CA SER A 460 0.57 -38.65 15.93
C SER A 460 1.74 -38.86 14.96
N LEU A 461 2.79 -39.56 15.40
CA LEU A 461 3.98 -39.80 14.59
C LEU A 461 3.84 -41.09 13.76
N THR A 462 4.07 -40.99 12.45
CA THR A 462 4.22 -42.14 11.54
C THR A 462 5.65 -42.16 10.99
N VAL A 463 6.35 -43.26 11.19
CA VAL A 463 7.74 -43.46 10.72
C VAL A 463 7.76 -44.39 9.52
N ILE A 464 8.36 -43.94 8.42
CA ILE A 464 8.48 -44.68 7.16
C ILE A 464 9.96 -44.93 6.89
N ALA A 465 10.41 -46.18 7.03
CA ALA A 465 11.77 -46.59 6.69
C ALA A 465 11.88 -48.11 6.51
N PRO A 466 12.83 -48.62 5.71
CA PRO A 466 13.08 -50.06 5.61
C PRO A 466 13.58 -50.64 6.93
N ASP A 467 14.52 -49.95 7.58
CA ASP A 467 15.11 -50.31 8.86
C ASP A 467 14.77 -49.25 9.93
N ILE A 468 14.37 -49.70 11.11
CA ILE A 468 13.93 -48.83 12.22
C ILE A 468 14.80 -49.12 13.44
N SER A 469 15.35 -48.07 14.04
CA SER A 469 16.14 -48.20 15.27
C SER A 469 15.26 -48.58 16.48
N PRO A 470 15.80 -49.37 17.44
CA PRO A 470 15.07 -49.75 18.66
C PRO A 470 14.55 -48.55 19.46
N GLU A 471 15.27 -47.42 19.39
CA GLU A 471 14.88 -46.15 20.03
C GLU A 471 13.55 -45.61 19.49
N ILE A 472 13.28 -45.77 18.19
CA ILE A 472 12.01 -45.36 17.57
C ILE A 472 10.89 -46.33 17.91
N GLU A 473 11.18 -47.64 17.93
CA GLU A 473 10.18 -48.67 18.26
C GLU A 473 9.65 -48.49 19.69
N ALA A 474 10.49 -48.03 20.62
CA ALA A 474 10.11 -47.77 22.00
C ALA A 474 9.19 -46.53 22.18
N LEU A 475 9.04 -45.67 21.17
CA LEU A 475 8.25 -44.43 21.27
C LEU A 475 6.74 -44.62 20.96
N GLY A 476 6.32 -45.80 20.52
CA GLY A 476 4.91 -46.06 20.19
C GLY A 476 4.41 -45.38 18.91
N ALA A 477 5.30 -44.95 18.03
CA ALA A 477 4.95 -44.39 16.73
C ALA A 477 4.34 -45.44 15.79
N ARG A 478 3.52 -45.02 14.82
CA ARG A 478 3.05 -45.91 13.76
C ARG A 478 4.20 -46.21 12.81
N ILE A 479 4.55 -47.48 12.65
CA ILE A 479 5.69 -47.89 11.82
C ILE A 479 5.21 -48.43 10.47
N VAL A 480 5.80 -47.93 9.39
CA VAL A 480 5.65 -48.41 8.02
C VAL A 480 7.01 -48.91 7.53
N ARG A 481 7.24 -50.24 7.66
CA ARG A 481 8.53 -50.88 7.34
C ARG A 481 8.72 -51.08 5.84
N ARG A 482 9.09 -50.01 5.14
CA ARG A 482 9.47 -50.00 3.72
C ARG A 482 10.15 -48.69 3.34
N ALA A 483 10.79 -48.66 2.18
CA ALA A 483 11.24 -47.42 1.56
C ALA A 483 10.08 -46.46 1.27
N PHE A 484 10.41 -45.17 1.23
CA PHE A 484 9.52 -44.08 0.83
C PHE A 484 9.00 -44.28 -0.60
N ARG A 485 7.77 -43.87 -0.85
CA ARG A 485 7.12 -43.89 -2.17
C ARG A 485 6.34 -42.60 -2.38
N ALA A 486 6.22 -42.19 -3.63
CA ALA A 486 5.38 -41.06 -3.99
C ALA A 486 3.94 -41.26 -3.48
N GLY A 487 3.41 -40.25 -2.79
CA GLY A 487 2.09 -40.25 -2.15
C GLY A 487 2.14 -40.43 -0.62
N ASP A 488 3.30 -40.81 -0.06
CA ASP A 488 3.46 -41.03 1.39
C ASP A 488 3.37 -39.75 2.22
N CYS A 489 3.55 -38.58 1.61
CA CYS A 489 3.40 -37.29 2.29
C CYS A 489 1.92 -36.88 2.43
N ALA A 490 1.00 -37.49 1.68
CA ALA A 490 -0.39 -37.06 1.64
C ALA A 490 -1.13 -37.31 2.97
N GLY A 491 -1.88 -36.31 3.42
CA GLY A 491 -2.72 -36.40 4.62
C GLY A 491 -1.97 -36.21 5.95
N PHE A 492 -0.71 -35.77 5.90
CA PHE A 492 0.08 -35.33 7.04
C PHE A 492 0.10 -33.81 7.14
N ASP A 493 0.22 -33.30 8.36
CA ASP A 493 0.28 -31.86 8.66
C ASP A 493 1.73 -31.35 8.65
N LEU A 494 2.70 -32.26 8.84
CA LEU A 494 4.14 -31.96 8.85
C LEU A 494 4.95 -33.15 8.32
N VAL A 495 6.03 -32.88 7.59
CA VAL A 495 6.93 -33.92 7.07
C VAL A 495 8.38 -33.66 7.51
N LEU A 496 9.06 -34.70 7.98
CA LEU A 496 10.49 -34.70 8.27
C LEU A 496 11.21 -35.75 7.41
N ALA A 497 12.21 -35.31 6.66
CA ALA A 497 13.13 -36.18 5.94
C ALA A 497 14.43 -36.31 6.75
N ALA A 498 14.70 -37.53 7.24
CA ALA A 498 15.81 -37.85 8.12
C ALA A 498 16.44 -39.22 7.78
N THR A 499 16.71 -39.43 6.50
CA THR A 499 17.42 -40.62 5.99
C THR A 499 18.90 -40.31 5.72
N ASP A 500 19.72 -41.36 5.60
CA ASP A 500 21.12 -41.23 5.15
C ASP A 500 21.23 -41.12 3.61
N ASP A 501 20.10 -41.16 2.88
CA ASP A 501 20.03 -41.03 1.43
C ASP A 501 19.52 -39.65 1.00
N ARG A 502 20.39 -38.89 0.32
CA ARG A 502 20.08 -37.54 -0.15
C ARG A 502 18.96 -37.52 -1.18
N GLU A 503 18.89 -38.54 -2.05
CA GLU A 503 17.88 -38.60 -3.12
C GLU A 503 16.48 -38.81 -2.52
N THR A 504 16.35 -39.74 -1.55
CA THR A 504 15.12 -39.91 -0.77
C THR A 504 14.75 -38.63 -0.02
N ASN A 505 15.70 -37.98 0.66
CA ASN A 505 15.44 -36.75 1.39
C ASN A 505 14.90 -35.62 0.49
N HIS A 506 15.48 -35.47 -0.70
CA HIS A 506 15.03 -34.51 -1.70
C HIS A 506 13.62 -34.83 -2.23
N ALA A 507 13.36 -36.09 -2.58
CA ALA A 507 12.06 -36.54 -3.09
C ALA A 507 10.93 -36.29 -2.07
N VAL A 508 11.19 -36.53 -0.78
CA VAL A 508 10.25 -36.24 0.32
C VAL A 508 9.96 -34.74 0.41
N GLY A 509 11.00 -33.90 0.33
CA GLY A 509 10.87 -32.44 0.38
C GLY A 509 10.11 -31.87 -0.82
N GLU A 510 10.38 -32.36 -2.03
CA GLU A 510 9.66 -31.95 -3.25
C GLU A 510 8.18 -32.35 -3.20
N GLU A 511 7.87 -33.56 -2.74
CA GLU A 511 6.49 -34.01 -2.63
C GLU A 511 5.72 -33.20 -1.60
N ALA A 512 6.30 -32.98 -0.41
CA ALA A 512 5.69 -32.16 0.63
C ALA A 512 5.41 -30.74 0.12
N ARG A 513 6.38 -30.12 -0.58
CA ARG A 513 6.22 -28.80 -1.21
C ARG A 513 5.10 -28.77 -2.24
N ARG A 514 4.99 -29.80 -3.09
CA ARG A 514 3.91 -29.90 -4.09
C ARG A 514 2.53 -30.00 -3.46
N LEU A 515 2.44 -30.62 -2.27
CA LEU A 515 1.22 -30.72 -1.47
C LEU A 515 1.03 -29.52 -0.52
N GLY A 516 1.99 -28.59 -0.49
CA GLY A 516 2.05 -27.44 0.40
C GLY A 516 2.32 -27.77 1.89
N ILE A 517 2.67 -29.01 2.19
CA ILE A 517 2.92 -29.46 3.57
C ILE A 517 4.31 -28.98 4.01
N PRO A 518 4.46 -28.31 5.16
CA PRO A 518 5.77 -27.85 5.62
C PRO A 518 6.73 -29.02 5.84
N ALA A 519 7.94 -28.90 5.28
CA ALA A 519 8.97 -29.92 5.32
C ALA A 519 10.21 -29.48 6.10
N ASN A 520 10.82 -30.41 6.84
CA ASN A 520 12.18 -30.26 7.37
C ASN A 520 13.08 -31.36 6.78
N VAL A 521 14.07 -30.96 6.00
CA VAL A 521 15.03 -31.84 5.32
C VAL A 521 16.39 -31.74 6.03
N CYS A 522 16.83 -32.83 6.69
CA CYS A 522 17.90 -32.73 7.68
C CYS A 522 19.29 -32.39 7.12
N ASP A 523 19.54 -32.66 5.84
CA ASP A 523 20.82 -32.50 5.14
C ASP A 523 20.85 -31.27 4.20
N ALA A 524 19.72 -30.59 4.00
CA ALA A 524 19.60 -29.44 3.12
C ALA A 524 18.76 -28.31 3.76
N PRO A 525 19.42 -27.35 4.43
CA PRO A 525 18.73 -26.19 5.01
C PRO A 525 17.92 -25.37 4.01
N GLY A 526 18.35 -25.31 2.74
CA GLY A 526 17.64 -24.60 1.66
C GLY A 526 16.35 -25.28 1.20
N GLU A 527 16.12 -26.52 1.60
CA GLU A 527 14.90 -27.29 1.31
C GLU A 527 13.96 -27.38 2.52
N CYS A 528 14.31 -26.74 3.64
CA CYS A 528 13.47 -26.66 4.83
C CYS A 528 12.53 -25.46 4.79
N ASP A 529 11.27 -25.68 5.13
CA ASP A 529 10.29 -24.60 5.37
C ASP A 529 10.36 -24.14 6.84
N PHE A 530 10.71 -25.05 7.76
CA PHE A 530 10.90 -24.74 9.18
C PHE A 530 12.17 -25.35 9.74
N PHE A 531 12.64 -24.80 10.86
CA PHE A 531 13.83 -25.28 11.54
C PHE A 531 13.48 -25.99 12.83
N PHE A 532 14.14 -27.13 13.05
CA PHE A 532 13.92 -27.94 14.24
C PHE A 532 14.98 -27.59 15.31
N PRO A 533 14.62 -26.82 16.36
CA PRO A 533 15.56 -26.35 17.37
C PRO A 533 16.07 -27.49 18.27
N ALA A 534 17.11 -27.20 19.05
CA ALA A 534 17.36 -27.99 20.25
C ALA A 534 16.27 -27.64 21.28
N VAL A 535 15.50 -28.64 21.69
CA VAL A 535 14.39 -28.45 22.62
C VAL A 535 14.86 -28.78 24.04
N VAL A 536 14.57 -27.89 24.97
CA VAL A 536 14.71 -28.10 26.41
C VAL A 536 13.35 -27.96 27.05
N ARG A 537 12.93 -28.94 27.86
CA ARG A 537 11.62 -28.96 28.52
C ARG A 537 11.76 -29.28 30.00
N ARG A 538 10.98 -28.59 30.82
CA ARG A 538 10.71 -28.91 32.24
C ARG A 538 9.24 -28.60 32.53
N ASP A 539 8.46 -29.60 32.92
CA ASP A 539 7.02 -29.48 33.16
C ASP A 539 6.29 -28.82 31.97
N ALA A 540 5.68 -27.64 32.20
CA ALA A 540 4.99 -26.82 31.19
C ALA A 540 5.92 -25.86 30.43
N LEU A 541 7.17 -25.67 30.87
CA LEU A 541 8.11 -24.76 30.23
C LEU A 541 8.85 -25.45 29.09
N VAL A 542 8.85 -24.79 27.93
CA VAL A 542 9.52 -25.24 26.71
C VAL A 542 10.44 -24.13 26.20
N VAL A 543 11.70 -24.47 25.95
CA VAL A 543 12.71 -23.56 25.39
C VAL A 543 13.25 -24.15 24.10
N GLY A 544 13.16 -23.39 23.01
CA GLY A 544 13.76 -23.73 21.72
C GLY A 544 15.05 -22.94 21.50
N VAL A 545 16.18 -23.64 21.29
CA VAL A 545 17.48 -23.02 21.03
C VAL A 545 17.89 -23.25 19.58
N THR A 546 18.21 -22.18 18.87
CA THR A 546 18.76 -22.22 17.50
C THR A 546 20.06 -21.40 17.42
N ALA A 547 20.97 -21.79 16.53
CA ALA A 547 22.18 -21.03 16.22
C ALA A 547 22.32 -20.95 14.70
N SER A 548 21.91 -19.81 14.12
CA SER A 548 22.04 -19.33 12.71
C SER A 548 22.25 -20.34 11.57
N GLY A 549 21.76 -21.58 11.70
CA GLY A 549 21.92 -22.65 10.71
C GLY A 549 23.32 -23.29 10.62
N THR A 550 24.40 -22.59 10.96
CA THR A 550 25.78 -23.02 10.64
C THR A 550 26.55 -23.65 11.82
N ASN A 551 26.06 -23.51 13.07
CA ASN A 551 26.77 -24.01 14.25
C ASN A 551 25.88 -24.86 15.18
N HIS A 552 25.64 -26.11 14.77
CA HIS A 552 24.88 -27.08 15.56
C HIS A 552 25.52 -27.41 16.93
N ALA A 553 26.84 -27.29 17.05
CA ALA A 553 27.55 -27.53 18.30
C ALA A 553 27.24 -26.43 19.35
N LEU A 554 27.14 -25.18 18.93
CA LEU A 554 26.77 -24.06 19.79
C LEU A 554 25.33 -24.19 20.30
N ALA A 555 24.37 -24.51 19.42
CA ALA A 555 22.98 -24.72 19.82
C ALA A 555 22.84 -25.87 20.83
N LYS A 556 23.60 -26.95 20.63
CA LYS A 556 23.65 -28.08 21.57
C LYS A 556 24.26 -27.67 22.92
N ALA A 557 25.43 -27.03 22.92
CA ALA A 557 26.11 -26.59 24.14
C ALA A 557 25.24 -25.61 24.96
N ALA A 558 24.55 -24.68 24.30
CA ALA A 558 23.61 -23.77 24.92
C ALA A 558 22.39 -24.51 25.52
N ALA A 559 21.80 -25.45 24.77
CA ALA A 559 20.70 -26.27 25.27
C ALA A 559 21.10 -27.16 26.46
N ASP A 560 22.32 -27.72 26.42
CA ASP A 560 22.87 -28.54 27.51
C ASP A 560 23.14 -27.70 28.76
N SER A 561 23.70 -26.49 28.61
CA SER A 561 23.89 -25.55 29.71
C SER A 561 22.55 -25.07 30.30
N LEU A 562 21.54 -24.83 29.47
CA LEU A 562 20.20 -24.46 29.92
C LEU A 562 19.56 -25.62 30.69
N ARG A 563 19.67 -26.87 30.21
CA ARG A 563 19.20 -28.06 30.95
C ARG A 563 19.82 -28.13 32.35
N ALA A 564 21.13 -27.89 32.48
CA ALA A 564 21.81 -27.94 33.77
C ALA A 564 21.41 -26.80 34.71
N ARG A 565 21.20 -25.58 34.20
CA ARG A 565 20.90 -24.39 35.01
C ARG A 565 19.41 -24.16 35.29
N MET A 566 18.53 -24.79 34.53
CA MET A 566 17.08 -24.69 34.76
C MET A 566 16.66 -25.21 36.13
N GLU A 567 17.48 -26.01 36.80
CA GLU A 567 17.26 -26.43 38.20
C GLU A 567 17.44 -25.27 39.20
N GLU A 568 18.34 -24.33 38.93
CA GLU A 568 18.67 -23.20 39.82
C GLU A 568 17.71 -22.00 39.64
N TRP A 569 17.16 -21.81 38.44
CA TRP A 569 16.47 -20.55 38.07
C TRP A 569 14.95 -20.58 38.23
N ILE A 570 14.35 -21.75 38.44
CA ILE A 570 12.90 -21.91 38.55
C ILE A 570 12.59 -22.50 39.93
N PRO A 571 12.10 -21.68 40.88
CA PRO A 571 11.69 -22.14 42.20
C PRO A 571 10.64 -23.25 42.09
N LYS A 572 10.74 -24.28 42.93
CA LYS A 572 9.77 -25.41 42.95
C LYS A 572 8.33 -24.96 43.21
N GLU A 573 8.13 -23.78 43.82
CA GLU A 573 6.81 -23.23 44.13
C GLU A 573 6.01 -22.78 42.88
N VAL A 574 6.67 -22.38 41.78
CA VAL A 574 5.98 -21.84 40.58
C VAL A 574 5.43 -22.93 39.66
N THR A 575 5.92 -24.17 39.79
CA THR A 575 5.50 -25.30 38.93
C THR A 575 4.28 -26.08 39.48
N ALA A 576 3.83 -25.80 40.71
CA ALA A 576 2.75 -26.54 41.36
C ALA A 576 1.32 -26.07 40.97
N ASP A 577 1.16 -24.80 40.57
CA ASP A 577 -0.16 -24.18 40.34
C ASP A 577 -0.74 -24.35 38.92
N ALA A 578 -0.13 -25.18 38.06
CA ALA A 578 -0.59 -25.38 36.67
C ALA A 578 -1.43 -26.64 36.44
N ALA A 579 -1.90 -27.32 37.49
CA ALA A 579 -2.67 -28.57 37.40
C ALA A 579 -3.98 -28.58 38.21
N THR A 580 -4.72 -27.47 38.21
CA THR A 580 -6.13 -27.41 38.65
C THR A 580 -7.05 -27.03 37.51
#